data_AF-A0A660PAR3-F1
#
_entry.id   AF-A0A660PAR3-F1
#
_cell.length_a   1.000
_cell.length_b   1.000
_cell.length_c   1.000
_cell.angle_alpha   90.00
_cell.angle_beta   90.00
_cell.angle_gamma   90.00
#
_symmetry.space_group_name_H-M   'P 1'
#
loop_
_entity.id
_entity.type
_entity.pdbx_description
1 polymer ?
#
loop_
_entity_poly.entity_id
_entity_poly.type
_entity_poly.pdbx_seq_one_letter_code
_entity_poly.pdbx_strand_id
1 'polypeptide(L)'
;MKKIMLFGFAVLLTATNANAANFAVITSPPIFLNVFILVLAFGCILGALSIYKLVKGGNLSKSWQLFVFGFVVLTISQLGYLAQAFEILTLPIFIIPALMVITFGLFLYGIIETKKILG
;
A
#
# COMPACT_ATOMS: atom_id res chain seq x y z
N MET A 1 -42.05 14.87 5.94
CA MET A 1 -40.90 15.20 6.82
C MET A 1 -40.59 14.11 7.86
N LYS A 2 -41.55 13.57 8.62
CA LYS A 2 -41.30 12.49 9.62
C LYS A 2 -40.66 11.20 9.07
N LYS A 3 -40.96 10.80 7.82
CA LYS A 3 -40.42 9.57 7.21
C LYS A 3 -38.93 9.65 6.83
N ILE A 4 -38.41 10.85 6.56
CA ILE A 4 -37.00 11.08 6.19
C ILE A 4 -36.11 11.04 7.44
N MET A 5 -36.59 11.55 8.57
CA MET A 5 -35.89 11.43 9.86
C MET A 5 -35.82 9.98 10.36
N LEU A 6 -36.87 9.19 10.17
CA LEU A 6 -36.87 7.76 10.54
C LEU A 6 -35.87 6.94 9.72
N PHE A 7 -35.72 7.26 8.43
CA PHE A 7 -34.70 6.62 7.57
C PHE A 7 -33.27 7.01 7.97
N GLY A 8 -33.03 8.30 8.28
CA GLY A 8 -31.72 8.75 8.75
C GLY A 8 -31.31 8.14 10.09
N PHE A 9 -32.26 7.95 11.01
CA PHE A 9 -32.00 7.36 12.32
C PHE A 9 -31.76 5.84 12.26
N ALA A 10 -32.44 5.13 11.35
CA ALA A 10 -32.20 3.71 11.11
C ALA A 10 -30.80 3.45 10.51
N VAL A 11 -30.31 4.32 9.63
CA VAL A 11 -28.95 4.23 9.05
C VAL A 11 -27.87 4.54 10.09
N LEU A 12 -28.14 5.43 11.04
CA LEU A 12 -27.22 5.73 12.14
C LEU A 12 -27.11 4.55 13.14
N LEU A 13 -28.20 3.81 13.37
CA LEU A 13 -28.20 2.65 14.27
C LEU A 13 -27.50 1.41 13.68
N THR A 14 -27.48 1.24 12.35
CA THR A 14 -26.73 0.16 11.70
C THR A 14 -25.23 0.43 11.61
N ALA A 15 -24.81 1.71 11.60
CA ALA A 15 -23.40 2.10 11.59
C ALA A 15 -22.67 1.79 12.90
N THR A 16 -23.37 1.79 14.04
CA THR A 16 -22.76 1.58 15.36
C THR A 16 -22.30 0.14 15.57
N ASN A 17 -23.01 -0.85 15.00
CA ASN A 17 -22.64 -2.26 15.07
C ASN A 17 -21.56 -2.65 14.04
N ALA A 18 -21.43 -1.89 12.94
CA ALA A 18 -20.42 -2.12 11.91
C ALA A 18 -18.98 -1.77 12.36
N ASN A 19 -18.85 -0.83 13.31
CA ASN A 19 -17.54 -0.42 13.82
C ASN A 19 -16.91 -1.46 14.77
N ALA A 20 -17.69 -2.13 15.62
CA ALA A 20 -17.17 -3.09 16.59
C ALA A 20 -16.66 -4.39 15.94
N ALA A 21 -17.28 -4.85 14.84
CA ALA A 21 -16.83 -6.03 14.09
C ALA A 21 -15.57 -5.75 13.24
N ASN A 22 -15.39 -4.52 12.77
CA ASN A 22 -14.22 -4.15 11.94
C ASN A 22 -12.92 -4.05 12.74
N PHE A 23 -12.95 -3.60 14.01
CA PHE A 23 -11.74 -3.55 14.83
C PHE A 23 -11.15 -4.94 15.09
N ALA A 24 -12.01 -5.96 15.27
CA ALA A 24 -11.57 -7.34 15.44
C ALA A 24 -10.86 -7.90 14.20
N VAL A 25 -11.30 -7.49 13.01
CA VAL A 25 -10.68 -7.85 11.72
C VAL A 25 -9.29 -7.20 11.59
N ILE A 26 -9.13 -5.93 11.99
CA ILE A 26 -7.83 -5.25 11.97
C ILE A 26 -6.80 -5.93 12.86
N THR A 27 -7.22 -6.44 14.03
CA THR A 27 -6.36 -7.17 14.96
C THR A 27 -6.03 -8.60 14.53
N SER A 28 -6.59 -9.08 13.42
CA SER A 28 -6.24 -10.40 12.91
C SER A 28 -4.77 -10.42 12.44
N PRO A 29 -4.01 -11.50 12.74
CA PRO A 29 -2.56 -11.56 12.50
C PRO A 29 -2.10 -11.18 11.08
N PRO A 30 -2.76 -11.57 9.97
CA PRO A 30 -2.29 -11.19 8.64
C PRO A 30 -2.55 -9.71 8.32
N ILE A 31 -3.62 -9.11 8.85
CA ILE A 31 -4.02 -7.73 8.51
C ILE A 31 -3.12 -6.71 9.21
N PHE A 32 -2.80 -6.93 10.49
CA PHE A 32 -1.89 -6.04 11.23
C PHE A 32 -0.51 -5.95 10.57
N LEU A 33 0.04 -7.08 10.12
CA LEU A 33 1.33 -7.10 9.42
C LEU A 33 1.28 -6.30 8.13
N ASN A 34 0.22 -6.41 7.33
CA ASN A 34 0.07 -5.66 6.09
C ASN A 34 -0.09 -4.15 6.34
N VAL A 35 -0.79 -3.75 7.41
CA VAL A 35 -0.85 -2.34 7.84
C VAL A 35 0.53 -1.83 8.24
N PHE A 36 1.30 -2.62 8.99
CA PHE A 36 2.68 -2.25 9.36
C PHE A 36 3.59 -2.12 8.14
N ILE A 37 3.53 -3.07 7.20
CA ILE A 37 4.27 -3.02 5.93
C ILE A 37 3.86 -1.79 5.12
N LEU A 38 2.56 -1.45 5.08
CA LEU A 38 2.07 -0.25 4.38
C LEU A 38 2.70 1.03 4.96
N VAL A 39 2.70 1.18 6.29
CA VAL A 39 3.31 2.35 6.95
C VAL A 39 4.81 2.44 6.64
N LEU A 40 5.53 1.31 6.72
CA LEU A 40 6.94 1.26 6.35
C LEU A 40 7.17 1.60 4.86
N ALA A 41 6.31 1.11 3.97
CA ALA A 41 6.40 1.40 2.55
C ALA A 41 6.27 2.91 2.27
N PHE A 42 5.33 3.60 2.93
CA PHE A 42 5.25 5.07 2.85
C PHE A 42 6.51 5.75 3.37
N GLY A 43 7.06 5.31 4.50
CA GLY A 43 8.33 5.81 5.03
C GLY A 43 9.48 5.64 4.03
N CYS A 44 9.56 4.47 3.39
CA CYS A 44 10.55 4.17 2.36
C CYS A 44 10.36 5.01 1.09
N ILE A 45 9.12 5.31 0.67
CA ILE A 45 8.87 6.24 -0.45
C ILE A 45 9.44 7.62 -0.12
N LEU A 46 9.13 8.16 1.07
CA LEU A 46 9.61 9.49 1.47
C LEU A 46 11.14 9.53 1.56
N GLY A 47 11.76 8.48 2.11
CA GLY A 47 13.22 8.32 2.13
C GLY A 47 13.82 8.23 0.73
N ALA A 48 13.29 7.36 -0.13
CA ALA A 48 13.75 7.17 -1.50
C ALA A 48 13.58 8.44 -2.34
N LEU A 49 12.49 9.18 -2.17
CA LEU A 49 12.28 10.49 -2.82
C LEU A 49 13.28 11.54 -2.34
N SER A 50 13.60 11.54 -1.05
CA SER A 50 14.60 12.46 -0.49
C SER A 50 15.98 12.18 -1.10
N ILE A 51 16.37 10.91 -1.21
CA ILE A 51 17.65 10.55 -1.83
C ILE A 51 17.61 10.82 -3.34
N TYR A 52 16.51 10.48 -4.02
CA TYR A 52 16.33 10.79 -5.44
C TYR A 52 16.52 12.28 -5.74
N LYS A 53 16.00 13.17 -4.89
CA LYS A 53 16.21 14.63 -5.03
C LYS A 53 17.68 15.01 -4.91
N LEU A 54 18.44 14.36 -4.03
CA LEU A 54 19.88 14.60 -3.86
C LEU A 54 20.71 14.12 -5.04
N VAL A 55 20.35 12.98 -5.63
CA VAL A 55 21.05 12.41 -6.80
C VAL A 55 20.45 12.84 -8.14
N LYS A 56 19.48 13.76 -8.12
CA LYS A 56 18.73 14.18 -9.32
C LYS A 56 19.69 14.83 -10.32
N GLY A 57 19.70 14.33 -11.55
CA GLY A 57 20.60 14.79 -12.61
C GLY A 57 21.95 14.05 -12.66
N GLY A 58 22.25 13.20 -11.67
CA GLY A 58 23.40 12.30 -11.72
C GLY A 58 23.07 10.93 -12.32
N ASN A 59 24.11 10.12 -12.53
CA ASN A 59 24.00 8.76 -13.06
C ASN A 59 23.09 7.87 -12.19
N LEU A 60 23.08 8.08 -10.87
CA LEU A 60 22.26 7.32 -9.91
C LEU A 60 20.75 7.65 -9.96
N SER A 61 20.34 8.73 -10.61
CA SER A 61 18.93 9.18 -10.61
C SER A 61 17.98 8.10 -11.12
N LYS A 62 18.34 7.40 -12.20
CA LYS A 62 17.54 6.32 -12.80
C LYS A 62 17.34 5.15 -11.83
N SER A 63 18.38 4.79 -11.10
CA SER A 63 18.31 3.71 -10.12
C SER A 63 17.39 4.06 -8.94
N TRP A 64 17.50 5.28 -8.42
CA TRP A 64 16.64 5.74 -7.32
C TRP A 64 15.18 5.89 -7.77
N GLN A 65 14.92 6.23 -9.03
CA GLN A 65 13.58 6.23 -9.59
C GLN A 65 12.96 4.82 -9.60
N LEU A 66 13.74 3.77 -9.87
CA LEU A 66 13.27 2.38 -9.80
C LEU A 66 12.91 1.96 -8.38
N PHE A 67 13.69 2.35 -7.38
CA PHE A 67 13.36 2.10 -5.97
C PHE A 67 12.07 2.82 -5.56
N VAL A 68 11.90 4.09 -5.93
CA VAL A 68 10.67 4.84 -5.68
C VAL A 68 9.48 4.11 -6.31
N PHE A 69 9.60 3.70 -7.59
CA PHE A 69 8.52 2.98 -8.27
C PHE A 69 8.23 1.63 -7.60
N GLY A 70 9.25 0.89 -7.17
CA GLY A 70 9.10 -0.35 -6.41
C GLY A 70 8.31 -0.14 -5.11
N PHE A 71 8.64 0.87 -4.30
CA PHE A 71 7.90 1.16 -3.07
C PHE A 71 6.46 1.64 -3.34
N VAL A 72 6.21 2.35 -4.45
CA VAL A 72 4.85 2.72 -4.87
C VAL A 72 4.03 1.46 -5.23
N VAL A 73 4.59 0.54 -6.01
CA VAL A 73 3.93 -0.72 -6.35
C VAL A 73 3.66 -1.57 -5.11
N LEU A 74 4.63 -1.63 -4.17
CA LEU A 74 4.45 -2.27 -2.87
C LEU A 74 3.27 -1.67 -2.11
N THR A 75 3.18 -0.34 -2.05
CA THR A 75 2.10 0.38 -1.38
C THR A 75 0.75 0.04 -2.00
N ILE A 76 0.65 0.03 -3.33
CA ILE A 76 -0.57 -0.35 -4.05
C ILE A 76 -0.95 -1.81 -3.74
N SER A 77 0.02 -2.72 -3.68
CA SER A 77 -0.21 -4.12 -3.32
C SER A 77 -0.81 -4.27 -1.92
N GLN A 78 -0.25 -3.57 -0.92
CA GLN A 78 -0.76 -3.60 0.45
C GLN A 78 -2.13 -2.94 0.57
N LEU A 79 -2.37 -1.82 -0.12
CA LEU A 79 -3.70 -1.19 -0.20
C LEU A 79 -4.73 -2.12 -0.83
N GLY A 80 -4.36 -2.83 -1.91
CA GLY A 80 -5.21 -3.81 -2.57
C GLY A 80 -5.57 -4.98 -1.64
N TYR A 81 -4.60 -5.49 -0.89
CA TYR A 81 -4.83 -6.53 0.12
C TYR A 81 -5.79 -6.06 1.19
N LEU A 82 -5.57 -4.87 1.76
CA LEU A 82 -6.43 -4.32 2.80
C LEU A 82 -7.84 -4.05 2.27
N ALA A 83 -7.97 -3.48 1.07
CA ALA A 83 -9.27 -3.26 0.44
C ALA A 83 -10.05 -4.57 0.22
N GLN A 84 -9.36 -5.65 -0.11
CA GLN A 84 -9.98 -6.98 -0.22
C GLN A 84 -10.36 -7.55 1.16
N ALA A 85 -9.51 -7.36 2.17
CA ALA A 85 -9.77 -7.80 3.54
C ALA A 85 -10.94 -7.08 4.21
N PHE A 86 -11.20 -5.82 3.86
CA PHE A 86 -12.37 -5.05 4.30
C PHE A 86 -13.59 -5.20 3.39
N GLU A 87 -13.55 -6.13 2.43
CA GLU A 87 -14.62 -6.37 1.45
C GLU A 87 -15.00 -5.11 0.62
N ILE A 88 -14.10 -4.12 0.53
CA ILE A 88 -14.30 -2.88 -0.25
C ILE A 88 -14.17 -3.18 -1.74
N LEU A 89 -13.29 -4.11 -2.11
CA LEU A 89 -12.95 -4.41 -3.50
C LEU A 89 -12.52 -5.87 -3.68
N THR A 90 -13.06 -6.53 -4.71
CA THR A 90 -12.74 -7.93 -5.03
C THR A 90 -11.71 -8.00 -6.15
N LEU A 91 -10.50 -8.46 -5.84
CA LEU A 91 -9.46 -8.73 -6.83
C LEU A 91 -9.33 -10.23 -7.09
N PRO A 92 -9.08 -10.65 -8.34
CA PRO A 92 -8.57 -11.98 -8.62
C PRO A 92 -7.34 -12.34 -7.78
N ILE A 93 -7.27 -13.60 -7.34
CA ILE A 93 -6.27 -14.10 -6.37
C ILE A 93 -4.81 -13.91 -6.83
N PHE A 94 -4.57 -13.75 -8.13
CA PHE A 94 -3.23 -13.61 -8.71
C PHE A 94 -2.71 -12.17 -8.72
N ILE A 95 -3.56 -11.15 -8.54
CA ILE A 95 -3.15 -9.74 -8.72
C ILE A 95 -2.15 -9.31 -7.65
N ILE A 96 -2.43 -9.58 -6.38
CA ILE A 96 -1.56 -9.20 -5.26
C ILE A 96 -0.19 -9.91 -5.37
N PRO A 97 -0.12 -11.25 -5.58
CA PRO A 97 1.14 -11.92 -5.86
C PRO A 97 1.90 -11.37 -7.07
N ALA A 98 1.21 -11.04 -8.16
CA ALA A 98 1.85 -10.45 -9.35
C ALA A 98 2.49 -9.09 -9.04
N LEU A 99 1.80 -8.22 -8.29
CA LEU A 99 2.36 -6.93 -7.85
C LEU A 99 3.58 -7.12 -6.93
N MET A 100 3.59 -8.16 -6.09
CA MET A 100 4.74 -8.48 -5.25
C MET A 100 5.95 -8.93 -6.09
N VAL A 101 5.73 -9.75 -7.12
CA VAL A 101 6.80 -10.17 -8.05
C VAL A 101 7.35 -8.96 -8.82
N ILE A 102 6.47 -8.08 -9.30
CA ILE A 102 6.88 -6.83 -9.98
C ILE A 102 7.71 -5.96 -9.03
N THR A 103 7.27 -5.79 -7.78
CA THR A 103 8.01 -5.04 -6.75
C THR A 103 9.41 -5.61 -6.56
N PHE A 104 9.52 -6.93 -6.41
CA PHE A 104 10.81 -7.60 -6.24
C PHE A 104 11.72 -7.41 -7.47
N GLY A 105 11.16 -7.55 -8.68
CA GLY A 105 11.89 -7.31 -9.93
C GLY A 105 12.40 -5.87 -10.05
N LEU A 106 11.60 -4.88 -9.65
CA LEU A 106 12.00 -3.48 -9.63
C LEU A 106 13.14 -3.21 -8.64
N PHE A 107 13.11 -3.81 -7.46
CA PHE A 107 14.19 -3.68 -6.49
C PHE A 107 15.47 -4.36 -6.96
N LEU A 108 15.39 -5.57 -7.51
CA LEU A 108 16.56 -6.23 -8.10
C LEU A 108 17.16 -5.41 -9.23
N TYR A 109 16.32 -4.89 -10.13
CA TYR A 109 16.79 -4.06 -11.23
C TYR A 109 17.39 -2.75 -10.73
N GLY A 110 16.81 -2.12 -9.70
CA GLY A 110 17.39 -0.97 -9.01
C GLY A 110 18.76 -1.29 -8.40
N ILE A 111 18.93 -2.43 -7.75
CA ILE A 111 20.24 -2.85 -7.21
C ILE A 111 21.26 -3.05 -8.32
N ILE A 112 20.87 -3.71 -9.42
CA ILE A 112 21.75 -3.95 -10.57
C ILE A 112 22.20 -2.62 -11.18
N GLU A 113 21.29 -1.67 -11.40
CA GLU A 113 21.64 -0.35 -11.94
C GLU A 113 22.51 0.45 -10.96
N THR A 114 22.22 0.41 -9.66
CA THR A 114 23.09 1.03 -8.63
C THR A 114 24.49 0.45 -8.70
N LYS A 115 24.60 -0.88 -8.76
CA LYS A 115 25.89 -1.58 -8.82
C LYS A 115 26.68 -1.14 -10.05
N LYS A 116 26.08 -1.15 -11.24
CA LYS A 116 26.73 -0.72 -12.49
C LYS A 116 27.29 0.70 -12.44
N ILE A 117 26.71 1.59 -11.63
CA ILE A 117 27.13 2.98 -11.53
C ILE A 117 28.21 3.17 -10.46
N LEU A 118 28.19 2.38 -9.38
CA LEU A 118 29.11 2.49 -8.24
C LEU A 118 30.30 1.52 -8.30
N GLY A 119 30.27 0.48 -9.15
CA GLY A 119 31.29 -0.56 -9.28
C GLY A 119 30.79 -1.76 -10.10
#